data_AF-B4WWE5-F1
#
_entry.id   AF-B4WWE5-F1
#
_cell.length_a   1.000
_cell.length_b   1.000
_cell.length_c   1.000
_cell.angle_alpha   90.00
_cell.angle_beta   90.00
_cell.angle_gamma   90.00
#
_symmetry.space_group_name_H-M   'P 1'
#
loop_
_entity.id
_entity.type
_entity.pdbx_description
1 polymer ?
#
loop_
_entity_poly.entity_id
_entity_poly.type
_entity_poly.pdbx_seq_one_letter_code
_entity_poly.pdbx_strand_id
1 'polypeptide(L)'
;MRGGASVLRFRCNSKPKERCEKNSRLYDALKAWLGQDCPWAHLSHLTTCCWMVFALIQTGSVSLTKWTTYLPCRGLYAQSKQRRVRRWLGNSRINIHRLYKPLIQAALATWEAECLYLCLDTSLFWEQYCLIRLAVVYR
;
A
#
# COMPACT_ATOMS: atom_id res chain seq x y z
N MET A 1 -44.31 -18.67 -26.71
CA MET A 1 -44.11 -18.56 -25.25
C MET A 1 -42.61 -18.51 -24.97
N ARG A 2 -42.20 -17.49 -24.21
CA ARG A 2 -40.85 -17.23 -23.65
C ARG A 2 -40.37 -18.50 -22.94
N GLY A 3 -39.14 -18.99 -23.03
CA GLY A 3 -37.85 -18.32 -22.82
C GLY A 3 -37.12 -19.14 -21.75
N GLY A 4 -35.84 -19.47 -21.94
CA GLY A 4 -35.11 -20.29 -20.97
C GLY A 4 -33.72 -20.68 -21.42
N ALA A 5 -32.88 -19.68 -21.70
CA ALA A 5 -31.44 -19.88 -21.87
C ALA A 5 -30.87 -20.45 -20.55
N SER A 6 -30.45 -21.71 -20.58
CA SER A 6 -29.68 -22.34 -19.52
C SER A 6 -28.34 -21.63 -19.42
N VAL A 7 -28.23 -20.74 -18.43
CA VAL A 7 -26.98 -20.07 -18.08
C VAL A 7 -25.96 -21.12 -17.69
N LEU A 8 -24.90 -21.23 -18.50
CA LEU A 8 -23.69 -21.97 -18.17
C LEU A 8 -23.18 -21.51 -16.81
N ARG A 9 -23.39 -22.35 -15.80
CA ARG A 9 -22.92 -22.15 -14.45
C ARG A 9 -21.40 -22.29 -14.48
N PHE A 10 -20.69 -21.16 -14.61
CA PHE A 10 -19.24 -21.12 -14.40
C PHE A 10 -18.95 -21.58 -12.96
N ARG A 11 -18.64 -22.87 -12.80
CA ARG A 11 -17.91 -23.35 -11.64
C ARG A 11 -16.53 -22.74 -11.71
N CYS A 12 -16.37 -21.58 -11.09
CA CYS A 12 -15.05 -21.09 -10.75
C CYS A 12 -14.51 -21.97 -9.62
N ASN A 13 -14.07 -23.17 -9.97
CA ASN A 13 -13.30 -24.03 -9.09
C ASN A 13 -11.82 -23.67 -9.26
N SER A 14 -11.48 -22.42 -8.97
CA SER A 14 -10.11 -22.01 -8.72
C SER A 14 -10.05 -21.67 -7.24
N LYS A 15 -9.61 -22.62 -6.41
CA LYS A 15 -9.16 -22.30 -5.07
C LYS A 15 -8.05 -21.25 -5.23
N PRO A 16 -8.16 -20.01 -4.70
CA PRO A 16 -6.97 -19.20 -4.51
C PRO A 16 -6.26 -19.81 -3.32
N LYS A 17 -5.40 -20.78 -3.63
CA LYS A 17 -4.42 -21.33 -2.73
C LYS A 17 -3.32 -20.28 -2.57
N GLU A 18 -3.58 -19.29 -1.72
CA GLU A 18 -2.53 -18.48 -1.09
C GLU A 18 -3.11 -17.93 0.21
N ARG A 19 -3.12 -18.82 1.19
CA ARG A 19 -2.99 -18.44 2.58
C ARG A 19 -1.76 -17.54 2.61
N CYS A 20 -1.97 -16.22 2.66
CA CYS A 20 -0.94 -15.23 3.03
C CYS A 20 -0.12 -15.91 4.11
N GLU A 21 1.10 -16.32 3.76
CA GLU A 21 1.97 -17.01 4.70
C GLU A 21 1.98 -16.13 5.94
N LYS A 22 1.46 -16.71 7.02
CA LYS A 22 1.54 -16.08 8.33
C LYS A 22 3.04 -15.86 8.54
N ASN A 23 3.46 -14.60 8.56
CA ASN A 23 4.84 -14.16 8.82
C ASN A 23 5.76 -14.15 7.59
N SER A 24 5.37 -13.48 6.50
CA SER A 24 6.38 -13.02 5.54
C SER A 24 7.35 -12.10 6.29
N ARG A 25 8.64 -12.44 6.32
CA ARG A 25 9.70 -11.63 6.98
C ARG A 25 9.63 -10.16 6.57
N LEU A 26 9.23 -9.89 5.34
CA LEU A 26 9.01 -8.54 4.82
C LEU A 26 7.88 -7.81 5.58
N TYR A 27 6.75 -8.47 5.83
CA TYR A 27 5.66 -7.88 6.60
C TYR A 27 6.09 -7.58 8.04
N ASP A 28 6.80 -8.49 8.69
CA ASP A 28 7.27 -8.28 10.06
C ASP A 28 8.30 -7.15 10.13
N ALA A 29 9.24 -7.09 9.18
CA ALA A 29 10.17 -5.99 9.03
C ALA A 29 9.45 -4.65 8.78
N LEU A 30 8.47 -4.62 7.88
CA LEU A 30 7.65 -3.43 7.62
C LEU A 30 6.87 -2.99 8.86
N LYS A 31 6.28 -3.93 9.60
CA LYS A 31 5.53 -3.63 10.81
C LYS A 31 6.43 -3.09 11.92
N ALA A 32 7.63 -3.64 12.08
CA ALA A 32 8.63 -3.12 12.99
C ALA A 32 9.04 -1.70 12.60
N TRP A 33 9.39 -1.48 11.33
CA TRP A 33 9.88 -0.20 10.84
C TRP A 33 8.80 0.92 10.84
N LEU A 34 7.58 0.62 10.37
CA LEU A 34 6.46 1.58 10.34
C LEU A 34 5.78 1.75 11.72
N GLY A 35 6.11 0.91 12.70
CA GLY A 35 5.52 0.90 14.03
C GLY A 35 6.29 1.72 15.07
N GLN A 36 7.52 2.16 14.77
CA GLN A 36 8.47 2.65 15.78
C GLN A 36 8.13 4.02 16.39
N ASP A 37 7.52 4.95 15.64
CA ASP A 37 7.48 6.37 16.07
C ASP A 37 6.17 7.11 15.81
N CYS A 38 5.15 6.47 15.25
CA CYS A 38 3.86 7.11 14.98
C CYS A 38 2.78 6.55 15.91
N PRO A 39 2.13 7.37 16.75
CA PRO A 39 0.91 6.95 17.44
C PRO A 39 -0.19 6.80 16.39
N TRP A 40 -0.34 5.59 15.88
CA TRP A 40 -1.40 5.24 14.98
C TRP A 40 -2.74 5.38 15.72
N ALA A 41 -3.66 6.17 15.17
CA ALA A 41 -5.01 6.30 15.73
C ALA A 41 -5.67 4.93 15.95
N HIS A 42 -5.40 3.98 15.05
CA HIS A 42 -5.75 2.56 15.22
C HIS A 42 -4.67 1.65 14.60
N LEU A 43 -4.34 0.55 15.27
CA LEU A 43 -3.40 -0.48 14.78
C LEU A 43 -3.83 -1.10 13.43
N SER A 44 -5.12 -1.06 13.12
CA SER A 44 -5.67 -1.50 11.84
C SER A 44 -5.20 -0.65 10.66
N HIS A 45 -4.89 0.64 10.87
CA HIS A 45 -4.34 1.52 9.84
C HIS A 45 -2.90 1.11 9.49
N LEU A 46 -2.05 0.86 10.49
CA LEU A 46 -0.70 0.34 10.29
C LEU A 46 -0.71 -0.99 9.54
N THR A 47 -1.60 -1.90 9.98
CA THR A 47 -1.73 -3.23 9.39
C THR A 47 -2.12 -3.15 7.91
N THR A 48 -3.08 -2.28 7.58
CA THR A 48 -3.49 -2.04 6.19
C THR A 48 -2.38 -1.39 5.36
N CYS A 49 -1.63 -0.46 5.95
CA CYS A 49 -0.44 0.15 5.34
C CYS A 49 0.60 -0.91 4.94
N CYS A 50 0.97 -1.77 5.89
CA CYS A 50 1.93 -2.85 5.66
C CYS A 50 1.48 -3.78 4.52
N TRP A 51 0.18 -4.12 4.45
CA TRP A 51 -0.35 -4.94 3.35
C TRP A 51 -0.30 -4.24 1.99
N MET A 52 -0.52 -2.93 1.94
CA MET A 52 -0.41 -2.17 0.69
C MET A 52 1.03 -2.08 0.21
N VAL A 53 1.98 -1.80 1.11
CA VAL A 53 3.41 -1.77 0.77
C VAL A 53 3.89 -3.15 0.31
N PHE A 54 3.47 -4.21 1.02
CA PHE A 54 3.76 -5.58 0.61
C PHE A 54 3.21 -5.88 -0.79
N ALA A 55 1.94 -5.57 -1.06
CA ALA A 55 1.33 -5.79 -2.36
C ALA A 55 2.01 -4.97 -3.48
N LEU A 56 2.42 -3.74 -3.19
CA LEU A 56 3.17 -2.89 -4.13
C LEU A 56 4.51 -3.53 -4.50
N ILE A 57 5.29 -3.98 -3.51
CA ILE A 57 6.59 -4.62 -3.73
C ILE A 57 6.44 -5.91 -4.54
N GLN A 58 5.45 -6.74 -4.20
CA GLN A 58 5.25 -8.02 -4.89
C GLN A 58 4.72 -7.85 -6.33
N THR A 59 3.92 -6.81 -6.59
CA THR A 59 3.31 -6.62 -7.93
C THR A 59 4.10 -5.68 -8.83
N GLY A 60 5.00 -4.86 -8.28
CA GLY A 60 5.68 -3.80 -9.02
C GLY A 60 4.74 -2.79 -9.68
N SER A 61 3.49 -2.68 -9.20
CA SER A 61 2.44 -1.92 -9.87
C SER A 61 1.56 -1.18 -8.86
N VAL A 62 1.07 0.00 -9.22
CA VAL A 62 0.10 0.77 -8.41
C VAL A 62 -1.37 0.33 -8.66
N SER A 63 -1.59 -0.69 -9.48
CA SER A 63 -2.94 -1.17 -9.81
C SER A 63 -3.58 -1.94 -8.66
N LEU A 64 -4.63 -1.36 -8.06
CA LEU A 64 -5.39 -2.00 -6.98
C LEU A 64 -5.99 -3.36 -7.36
N THR A 65 -6.26 -3.59 -8.66
CA THR A 65 -6.75 -4.88 -9.15
C THR A 65 -5.67 -5.96 -9.03
N LYS A 66 -4.42 -5.63 -9.38
CA LYS A 66 -3.27 -6.54 -9.23
C LYS A 66 -2.96 -6.84 -7.76
N TRP A 67 -3.27 -5.92 -6.84
CA TRP A 67 -3.06 -6.13 -5.41
C TRP A 67 -4.03 -7.12 -4.76
N THR A 68 -5.15 -7.44 -5.42
CA THR A 68 -6.25 -8.20 -4.78
C THR A 68 -5.86 -9.59 -4.29
N THR A 69 -4.85 -10.23 -4.89
CA THR A 69 -4.31 -11.54 -4.45
C THR A 69 -3.47 -11.40 -3.17
N TYR A 70 -2.72 -10.31 -3.03
CA TYR A 70 -1.79 -10.07 -1.92
C TYR A 70 -2.41 -9.40 -0.70
N LEU A 71 -3.63 -8.84 -0.83
CA LEU A 71 -4.34 -8.19 0.29
C LEU A 71 -5.14 -9.23 1.09
N PRO A 72 -4.79 -9.48 2.37
CA PRO A 72 -5.54 -10.40 3.21
C PRO A 72 -6.86 -9.74 3.63
N CYS A 73 -7.96 -10.42 3.30
CA CYS A 73 -9.29 -9.93 3.61
C CYS A 73 -10.22 -11.12 3.81
N ARG A 74 -11.11 -11.04 4.80
CA ARG A 74 -12.17 -12.04 5.00
C ARG A 74 -13.21 -12.02 3.87
N GLY A 75 -13.30 -10.91 3.13
CA GLY A 75 -14.20 -10.78 2.00
C GLY A 75 -13.74 -11.60 0.80
N LEU A 76 -14.64 -12.43 0.28
CA LEU A 76 -14.40 -13.31 -0.89
C LEU A 76 -14.25 -12.52 -2.20
N TYR A 77 -14.78 -11.30 -2.27
CA TYR A 77 -14.83 -10.51 -3.49
C TYR A 77 -13.65 -9.54 -3.62
N ALA A 78 -13.00 -9.53 -4.79
CA ALA A 78 -11.95 -8.59 -5.18
C ALA A 78 -12.36 -7.12 -4.96
N GLN A 79 -13.62 -6.78 -5.27
CA GLN A 79 -14.18 -5.44 -5.06
C GLN A 79 -14.17 -5.00 -3.59
N SER A 80 -14.36 -5.92 -2.65
CA SER A 80 -14.31 -5.59 -1.22
C SER A 80 -12.89 -5.19 -0.78
N LYS A 81 -11.87 -5.88 -1.32
CA LYS A 81 -10.46 -5.58 -1.07
C LYS A 81 -10.08 -4.20 -1.61
N GLN A 82 -10.48 -3.89 -2.85
CA GLN A 82 -10.24 -2.57 -3.44
C GLN A 82 -10.91 -1.44 -2.65
N ARG A 83 -12.17 -1.62 -2.24
CA ARG A 83 -12.87 -0.61 -1.42
C ARG A 83 -12.18 -0.35 -0.09
N ARG A 84 -11.63 -1.37 0.57
CA ARG A 84 -10.86 -1.19 1.81
C ARG A 84 -9.64 -0.30 1.57
N VAL A 85 -8.85 -0.58 0.54
CA VAL A 85 -7.67 0.23 0.19
C VAL A 85 -8.07 1.66 -0.15
N ARG A 86 -9.10 1.85 -0.98
CA ARG A 86 -9.61 3.19 -1.33
C ARG A 86 -10.05 3.98 -0.09
N ARG A 87 -10.77 3.35 0.84
CA ARG A 87 -11.17 4.00 2.10
C ARG A 87 -9.98 4.38 2.97
N TRP A 88 -8.94 3.54 3.01
CA TRP A 88 -7.72 3.85 3.73
C TRP A 88 -7.01 5.06 3.09
N LEU A 89 -6.81 5.05 1.77
CA LEU A 89 -6.15 6.15 1.05
C LEU A 89 -6.89 7.49 1.17
N GLY A 90 -8.23 7.46 1.24
CA GLY A 90 -9.06 8.64 1.44
C GLY A 90 -9.34 9.00 2.91
N ASN A 91 -8.71 8.32 3.88
CA ASN A 91 -8.99 8.55 5.29
C ASN A 91 -8.24 9.80 5.80
N SER A 92 -8.96 10.90 5.99
CA SER A 92 -8.42 12.16 6.52
C SER A 92 -7.79 12.06 7.92
N ARG A 93 -8.07 10.99 8.68
CA ARG A 93 -7.44 10.75 9.99
C ARG A 93 -6.01 10.22 9.87
N ILE A 94 -5.57 9.84 8.67
CA ILE A 94 -4.19 9.41 8.43
C ILE A 94 -3.35 10.66 8.20
N ASN A 95 -2.53 10.98 9.20
CA ASN A 95 -1.58 12.08 9.08
C ASN A 95 -0.33 11.59 8.34
N ILE A 96 -0.23 11.95 7.06
CA ILE A 96 0.86 11.55 6.17
C ILE A 96 2.23 12.05 6.68
N HIS A 97 2.30 13.25 7.24
CA HIS A 97 3.55 13.79 7.79
C HIS A 97 4.04 12.95 8.98
N ARG A 98 3.14 12.51 9.86
CA ARG A 98 3.49 11.60 10.97
C ARG A 98 3.94 10.23 10.48
N LEU A 99 3.43 9.77 9.35
CA LEU A 99 3.83 8.50 8.74
C LEU A 99 5.25 8.58 8.16
N TYR A 100 5.56 9.63 7.38
CA TYR A 100 6.85 9.74 6.70
C TYR A 100 7.98 10.26 7.58
N LYS A 101 7.69 11.11 8.58
CA LYS A 101 8.69 11.72 9.45
C LYS A 101 9.72 10.69 10.00
N PRO A 102 9.31 9.60 10.66
CA PRO A 102 10.29 8.66 11.21
C PRO A 102 11.06 7.91 10.13
N LEU A 103 10.47 7.68 8.96
CA LEU A 103 11.17 7.05 7.84
C LEU A 103 12.29 7.95 7.32
N ILE A 104 12.01 9.24 7.18
CA ILE A 104 12.99 10.23 6.75
C ILE A 104 14.08 10.40 7.81
N GLN A 105 13.70 10.49 9.10
CA GLN A 105 14.66 10.61 10.20
C GLN A 105 15.58 9.39 10.27
N ALA A 106 15.04 8.17 10.16
CA ALA A 106 15.83 6.94 10.14
C ALA A 106 16.77 6.89 8.92
N ALA A 107 16.28 7.29 7.73
CA ALA A 107 17.11 7.32 6.52
C ALA A 107 18.25 8.34 6.58
N LEU A 108 18.07 9.44 7.31
CA LEU A 108 19.08 10.49 7.50
C LEU A 108 19.90 10.32 8.79
N ALA A 109 19.59 9.34 9.64
CA ALA A 109 20.25 9.18 10.94
C ALA A 109 21.75 8.88 10.83
N THR A 110 22.17 8.26 9.73
CA THR A 110 23.57 7.93 9.43
C THR A 110 24.20 8.90 8.43
N TRP A 111 23.58 10.06 8.19
CA TRP A 111 24.14 11.06 7.29
C TRP A 111 25.24 11.85 7.99
N GLU A 112 26.49 11.59 7.63
CA GLU A 112 27.66 12.19 8.28
C GLU A 112 28.13 13.49 7.63
N ALA A 113 27.77 13.73 6.36
CA ALA A 113 28.22 14.90 5.65
C ALA A 113 27.54 16.18 6.18
N GLU A 114 28.32 17.25 6.32
CA GLU A 114 27.86 18.55 6.81
C GLU A 114 26.81 19.19 5.88
N CYS A 115 26.83 18.84 4.59
CA CYS A 115 25.90 19.36 3.59
C CYS A 115 25.01 18.25 3.02
N LEU A 116 23.70 18.54 2.92
CA LEU A 116 22.70 17.71 2.28
C LEU A 116 22.22 18.39 0.99
N TYR A 117 22.45 17.74 -0.15
CA TYR A 117 21.97 18.22 -1.45
C TYR A 117 20.59 17.62 -1.75
N LEU A 118 19.62 18.49 -2.04
CA LEU A 118 18.24 18.11 -2.35
C LEU A 118 17.89 18.47 -3.80
N CYS A 119 17.33 17.51 -4.53
CA CYS A 119 16.68 17.74 -5.81
C CYS A 119 15.17 17.85 -5.62
N LEU A 120 14.58 18.91 -6.16
CA LEU A 120 13.15 19.13 -6.24
C LEU A 120 12.70 19.00 -7.69
N ASP A 121 11.73 18.14 -7.93
CA ASP A 121 11.12 17.96 -9.25
C ASP A 121 9.60 17.97 -9.15
N THR A 122 8.93 18.51 -10.17
CA THR A 122 7.47 18.60 -10.21
C THR A 122 6.93 18.01 -11.51
N SER A 123 5.79 17.33 -11.44
CA SER A 123 5.12 16.76 -12.61
C SER A 123 3.62 16.95 -12.51
N LEU A 124 3.02 17.51 -13.55
CA LEU A 124 1.59 17.74 -13.62
C LEU A 124 0.88 16.52 -14.22
N PHE A 125 -0.14 16.05 -13.53
CA PHE A 125 -1.00 14.95 -13.96
C PHE A 125 -2.41 15.49 -14.23
N TRP A 126 -2.89 15.23 -15.44
CA TRP A 126 -4.25 15.57 -15.89
C TRP A 126 -4.64 17.05 -15.68
N GLU A 127 -3.66 17.96 -15.73
CA GLU A 127 -3.86 19.39 -15.47
C GLU A 127 -4.49 19.72 -14.10
N GLN A 128 -4.49 18.76 -13.16
CA GLN A 128 -5.22 18.87 -11.90
C GLN A 128 -4.37 18.53 -10.68
N TYR A 129 -3.43 17.61 -10.83
CA TYR A 129 -2.62 17.13 -9.71
C TYR A 129 -1.14 17.38 -9.97
N CYS A 130 -0.49 18.16 -9.11
CA CYS A 130 0.95 18.34 -9.15
C CYS A 130 1.62 17.35 -8.20
N LEU A 131 2.41 16.42 -8.75
CA LEU A 131 3.30 15.59 -7.97
C LEU A 131 4.58 16.37 -7.71
N ILE A 132 4.91 16.56 -6.44
CA ILE A 132 6.18 17.15 -6.00
C ILE A 132 7.06 16.03 -5.47
N ARG A 133 8.25 15.86 -6.02
CA ARG A 133 9.25 14.88 -5.60
C ARG A 133 10.44 15.60 -5.01
N LEU A 134 10.84 15.19 -3.81
CA LEU A 134 12.06 15.62 -3.16
C LEU A 134 12.97 14.41 -3.02
N ALA A 135 14.21 14.50 -3.50
CA ALA A 135 15.20 13.44 -3.43
C ALA A 135 16.51 13.96 -2.84
N VAL A 136 17.19 13.11 -2.08
CA VAL A 136 18.56 13.37 -1.62
C VAL A 136 19.52 12.93 -2.71
N VAL A 137 20.47 13.80 -3.07
CA VAL A 137 21.55 13.45 -3.99
C VAL A 137 22.63 12.70 -3.21
N TYR A 138 22.72 11.39 -3.42
CA TYR A 138 23.78 10.55 -2.86
C TYR A 138 25.01 10.59 -3.77
N ARG A 139 26.21 10.75 -3.19
CA ARG A 139 27.50 10.77 -3.90
C ARG A 139 28.30 9.51 -3.57
#